data_AF-A0A813FWG0-F1
#
_entry.id   AF-A0A813FWG0-F1
#
_cell.length_a   1.000
_cell.length_b   1.000
_cell.length_c   1.000
_cell.angle_alpha   90.00
_cell.angle_beta   90.00
_cell.angle_gamma   90.00
#
_symmetry.space_group_name_H-M   'P 1'
#
loop_
_entity.id
_entity.type
_entity.pdbx_description
1 polymer ?
#
loop_
_entity_poly.entity_id
_entity_poly.type
_entity_poly.pdbx_seq_one_letter_code
_entity_poly.pdbx_strand_id
1 'polypeptide(L)'
;MRVCAARLQGLSAGSQGSRRAWHSSRLLCSGFDGLDATASLSTEAQLTEMLQSVKKGRLDLALSLAGPLAAALDVSETAQQFLARECSERAWRSHEDGRESRERGIALAVSGATFDIPGRLKVRPAHLAEGFWLRDVSDQHHRADTISKLARCSLALRGLESADAAEALQQRCRVARSSASEEEASTAETAVRDLLLVGRSAVVKLQTSRSAAVLQSFVAREFAEGSPGTVASCPALLNLLLRAGHQFTDSLGELEPAQTLQEPVRGPAVLALRLWADRRQLAAARQMTTISEIISEACSGGLLPDPKDGLDLLNVAETFFQGDCPLKERRQALSVFRRTAERLREQG
;
A
#
# COMPACT_ATOMS: atom_id res chain seq x y z
N MET A 1 -30.50 2.17 -16.88
CA MET A 1 -29.17 1.57 -16.63
C MET A 1 -29.30 0.64 -15.42
N ARG A 2 -28.98 -0.66 -15.59
CA ARG A 2 -29.17 -1.68 -14.56
C ARG A 2 -28.07 -1.54 -13.50
N VAL A 3 -28.45 -1.13 -12.30
CA VAL A 3 -27.61 -1.12 -11.10
C VAL A 3 -27.52 -2.56 -10.58
N CYS A 4 -26.31 -3.13 -10.58
CA CYS A 4 -26.06 -4.39 -9.90
C CYS A 4 -25.98 -4.16 -8.39
N ALA A 5 -27.13 -4.21 -7.73
CA ALA A 5 -27.23 -4.43 -6.28
C ALA A 5 -27.07 -5.94 -6.02
N ALA A 6 -25.88 -6.37 -5.64
CA ALA A 6 -25.66 -7.72 -5.15
C ALA A 6 -26.00 -7.79 -3.66
N ARG A 7 -27.16 -8.40 -3.39
CA ARG A 7 -27.66 -8.92 -2.11
C ARG A 7 -26.55 -9.55 -1.25
N LEU A 8 -26.30 -8.99 -0.08
CA LEU A 8 -25.75 -9.72 1.06
C LEU A 8 -26.90 -10.01 2.04
N GLN A 9 -27.53 -11.17 1.88
CA GLN A 9 -28.39 -11.76 2.89
C GLN A 9 -28.01 -13.22 3.09
N GLY A 10 -27.69 -13.55 4.35
CA GLY A 10 -27.87 -14.90 4.90
C GLY A 10 -26.68 -15.84 4.82
N LEU A 11 -25.77 -15.76 5.80
CA LEU A 11 -25.06 -16.93 6.32
C LEU A 11 -24.93 -16.82 7.85
N SER A 12 -26.00 -17.19 8.54
CA SER A 12 -25.95 -17.69 9.92
C SER A 12 -26.17 -19.20 9.89
N ALA A 13 -25.10 -19.98 9.97
CA ALA A 13 -25.14 -21.38 10.40
C ALA A 13 -23.71 -21.81 10.74
N GLY A 14 -23.51 -22.31 11.96
CA GLY A 14 -22.20 -22.53 12.53
C GLY A 14 -21.38 -23.65 11.91
N SER A 15 -20.06 -23.52 12.05
CA SER A 15 -19.17 -24.66 12.16
C SER A 15 -18.25 -24.44 13.36
N GLN A 16 -18.45 -25.26 14.39
CA GLN A 16 -17.43 -25.51 15.40
C GLN A 16 -16.32 -26.31 14.70
N GLY A 17 -15.23 -25.63 14.35
CA GLY A 17 -14.08 -26.23 13.70
C GLY A 17 -12.79 -25.74 14.35
N SER A 18 -12.31 -26.51 15.33
CA SER A 18 -10.91 -26.61 15.79
C SER A 18 -10.01 -25.37 15.60
N ARG A 19 -10.02 -24.48 16.60
CA ARG A 19 -9.01 -23.42 16.78
C ARG A 19 -7.64 -24.06 17.02
N ARG A 20 -6.80 -24.15 15.97
CA ARG A 20 -5.35 -24.15 16.15
C ARG A 20 -4.92 -22.69 16.21
N ALA A 21 -4.67 -22.23 17.44
CA ALA A 21 -4.04 -20.95 17.68
C ALA A 21 -2.61 -21.01 17.14
N TRP A 22 -2.36 -20.32 16.03
CA TRP A 22 -1.00 -20.05 15.57
C TRP A 22 -0.54 -18.80 16.29
N HIS A 23 0.54 -18.95 17.06
CA HIS A 23 1.22 -17.87 17.74
C HIS A 23 1.62 -16.80 16.71
N SER A 24 0.88 -15.69 16.73
CA SER A 24 1.33 -14.43 16.17
C SER A 24 2.60 -14.06 16.93
N SER A 25 3.75 -14.20 16.27
CA SER A 25 5.02 -13.69 16.75
C SER A 25 4.83 -12.20 17.02
N ARG A 26 4.67 -11.87 18.31
CA ARG A 26 4.72 -10.50 18.83
C ARG A 26 6.09 -9.96 18.47
N LEU A 27 6.15 -9.15 17.41
CA LEU A 27 7.29 -8.27 17.16
C LEU A 27 7.28 -7.24 18.28
N LEU A 28 8.07 -7.50 19.32
CA LEU A 28 8.37 -6.58 20.38
C LEU A 28 9.17 -5.41 19.79
N CYS A 29 8.56 -4.24 19.74
CA CYS A 29 9.29 -2.99 19.84
C CYS A 29 9.80 -2.88 21.27
N SER A 30 11.05 -3.25 21.53
CA SER A 30 11.77 -2.85 22.74
C SER A 30 12.83 -1.83 22.37
N GLY A 31 12.87 -0.76 23.17
CA GLY A 31 13.73 0.41 23.01
C GLY A 31 15.21 0.07 22.86
N PHE A 32 15.86 0.94 22.11
CA PHE A 32 17.29 1.05 21.96
C PHE A 32 17.86 1.54 23.30
N ASP A 33 18.58 0.68 24.01
CA ASP A 33 19.60 1.11 24.96
C ASP A 33 20.79 0.16 24.82
N GLY A 34 21.95 0.77 24.61
CA GLY A 34 23.14 0.10 24.13
C GLY A 34 23.67 -0.94 25.09
N LEU A 35 24.28 -1.98 24.53
CA LEU A 35 25.31 -2.81 25.16
C LEU A 35 26.05 -3.55 24.05
N ASP A 36 27.39 -3.39 24.05
CA ASP A 36 28.32 -4.25 23.34
C ASP A 36 28.05 -5.71 23.68
N ALA A 37 27.51 -6.46 22.71
CA ALA A 37 27.43 -7.90 22.77
C ALA A 37 27.52 -8.44 21.35
N THR A 38 28.72 -8.87 20.96
CA THR A 38 28.94 -9.83 19.87
C THR A 38 28.40 -11.21 20.26
N ALA A 39 27.13 -11.27 20.67
CA ALA A 39 26.39 -12.51 20.70
C ALA A 39 26.12 -12.88 19.24
N SER A 40 26.60 -14.04 18.80
CA SER A 40 26.28 -14.56 17.47
C SER A 40 24.77 -14.75 17.38
N LEU A 41 24.09 -13.78 16.79
CA LEU A 41 22.67 -13.87 16.44
C LEU A 41 22.49 -15.15 15.61
N SER A 42 21.39 -15.86 15.83
CA SER A 42 21.05 -16.99 14.96
C SER A 42 20.94 -16.52 13.51
N THR A 43 21.19 -17.41 12.56
CA THR A 43 21.08 -17.13 11.12
C THR A 43 19.72 -16.52 10.76
N GLU A 44 18.64 -16.95 11.43
CA GLU A 44 17.29 -16.41 11.25
C GLU A 44 17.14 -14.97 11.78
N ALA A 45 17.77 -14.67 12.93
CA ALA A 45 17.76 -13.32 13.49
C ALA A 45 18.52 -12.33 12.59
N GLN A 46 19.68 -12.76 12.07
CA GLN A 46 20.47 -11.97 11.11
C GLN A 46 19.72 -11.78 9.78
N LEU A 47 19.07 -12.81 9.25
CA LEU A 47 18.20 -12.69 8.06
C LEU A 47 17.07 -11.69 8.30
N THR A 48 16.45 -11.74 9.47
CA THR A 48 15.39 -10.80 9.86
C THR A 48 15.93 -9.38 9.91
N GLU A 49 17.09 -9.17 10.52
CA GLU A 49 17.75 -7.86 10.61
C GLU A 49 18.13 -7.31 9.23
N MET A 50 18.65 -8.16 8.34
CA MET A 50 18.95 -7.83 6.95
C MET A 50 17.70 -7.30 6.23
N LEU A 51 16.57 -8.01 6.32
CA LEU A 51 15.31 -7.59 5.69
C LEU A 51 14.71 -6.34 6.34
N GLN A 52 14.87 -6.15 7.66
CA GLN A 52 14.46 -4.92 8.35
C GLN A 52 15.30 -3.71 7.93
N SER A 53 16.58 -3.92 7.64
CA SER A 53 17.47 -2.88 7.12
C SER A 53 17.00 -2.40 5.74
N VAL A 54 16.60 -3.33 4.85
CA VAL A 54 15.97 -2.99 3.56
C VAL A 54 14.70 -2.16 3.75
N LYS A 55 13.81 -2.55 4.67
CA LYS A 55 12.57 -1.80 4.96
C LYS A 55 12.81 -0.36 5.42
N LYS A 56 13.93 -0.13 6.10
CA LYS A 56 14.38 1.17 6.60
C LYS A 56 15.21 1.95 5.56
N GLY A 57 15.48 1.39 4.39
CA GLY A 57 16.34 2.00 3.36
C GLY A 57 17.84 1.95 3.66
N ARG A 58 18.26 1.13 4.63
CA ARG A 58 19.66 0.91 5.02
C ARG A 58 20.27 -0.22 4.20
N LEU A 59 20.47 0.04 2.90
CA LEU A 59 21.00 -0.96 1.97
C LEU A 59 22.47 -1.31 2.26
N ASP A 60 23.21 -0.33 2.77
CA ASP A 60 24.57 -0.49 3.31
C ASP A 60 24.63 -1.62 4.35
N LEU A 61 23.77 -1.55 5.36
CA LEU A 61 23.70 -2.52 6.44
C LEU A 61 23.20 -3.87 5.94
N ALA A 62 22.16 -3.87 5.09
CA ALA A 62 21.62 -5.10 4.52
C ALA A 62 22.68 -5.88 3.71
N LEU A 63 23.49 -5.20 2.89
CA LEU A 63 24.57 -5.83 2.13
C LEU A 63 25.70 -6.35 3.03
N SER A 64 26.03 -5.63 4.11
CA SER A 64 27.03 -6.07 5.07
C SER A 64 26.64 -7.36 5.80
N LEU A 65 25.33 -7.58 6.01
CA LEU A 65 24.78 -8.80 6.62
C LEU A 65 24.65 -9.94 5.60
N ALA A 66 24.35 -9.63 4.33
CA ALA A 66 24.09 -10.63 3.29
C ALA A 66 25.30 -11.51 2.96
N GLY A 67 26.51 -10.95 2.91
CA GLY A 67 27.74 -11.71 2.57
C GLY A 67 28.05 -12.83 3.58
N PRO A 68 28.16 -12.51 4.88
CA PRO A 68 28.34 -13.52 5.93
C PRO A 68 27.21 -14.56 5.95
N LEU A 69 25.96 -14.16 5.69
CA LEU A 69 24.82 -15.07 5.64
C LEU A 69 24.88 -16.04 4.46
N ALA A 70 25.23 -15.56 3.26
CA ALA A 70 25.40 -16.42 2.09
C ALA A 70 26.48 -17.48 2.32
N ALA A 71 27.61 -17.09 2.92
CA ALA A 71 28.69 -18.01 3.28
C ALA A 71 28.27 -19.02 4.36
N ALA A 72 27.54 -18.57 5.39
CA ALA A 72 27.07 -19.45 6.48
C ALA A 72 26.02 -20.48 6.00
N LEU A 73 25.29 -20.18 4.94
CA LEU A 73 24.31 -21.07 4.31
C LEU A 73 24.90 -21.91 3.17
N ASP A 74 26.21 -21.82 2.92
CA ASP A 74 26.93 -22.51 1.85
C ASP A 74 26.33 -22.26 0.45
N VAL A 75 25.90 -21.01 0.22
CA VAL A 75 25.34 -20.57 -1.07
C VAL A 75 26.42 -19.80 -1.83
N SER A 76 26.69 -20.22 -3.07
CA SER A 76 27.70 -19.60 -3.94
C SER A 76 27.22 -18.30 -4.62
N GLU A 77 26.46 -17.47 -3.88
CA GLU A 77 25.92 -16.20 -4.34
C GLU A 77 26.78 -15.03 -3.82
N THR A 78 26.90 -13.96 -4.61
CA THR A 78 27.39 -12.69 -4.07
C THR A 78 26.40 -12.13 -3.05
N ALA A 79 26.87 -11.27 -2.12
CA ALA A 79 26.00 -10.59 -1.15
C ALA A 79 24.81 -9.87 -1.82
N GLN A 80 25.05 -9.27 -2.98
CA GLN A 80 24.03 -8.61 -3.79
C GLN A 80 23.00 -9.60 -4.35
N GLN A 81 23.44 -10.71 -4.94
CA GLN A 81 22.54 -11.75 -5.47
C GLN A 81 21.70 -12.39 -4.36
N PHE A 82 22.33 -12.74 -3.23
CA PHE A 82 21.66 -13.32 -2.06
C PHE A 82 20.59 -12.38 -1.51
N LEU A 83 20.93 -11.11 -1.26
CA LEU A 83 19.98 -10.12 -0.77
C LEU A 83 18.81 -9.91 -1.75
N ALA A 84 19.11 -9.86 -3.05
CA ALA A 84 18.11 -9.65 -4.08
C ALA A 84 17.17 -10.86 -4.22
N ARG A 85 17.66 -12.09 -4.04
CA ARG A 85 16.86 -13.31 -4.00
C ARG A 85 15.95 -13.33 -2.76
N GLU A 86 16.50 -13.13 -1.57
CA GLU A 86 15.75 -13.13 -0.31
C GLU A 86 14.66 -12.04 -0.28
N CYS A 87 14.96 -10.84 -0.77
CA CYS A 87 13.96 -9.77 -0.91
C CYS A 87 12.78 -10.18 -1.79
N SER A 88 13.06 -10.74 -2.97
CA SER A 88 12.01 -11.16 -3.91
C SER A 88 11.18 -12.33 -3.37
N GLU A 89 11.84 -13.36 -2.82
CA GLU A 89 11.16 -14.51 -2.22
C GLU A 89 10.28 -14.11 -1.03
N ARG A 90 10.78 -13.25 -0.14
CA ARG A 90 10.01 -12.82 1.03
C ARG A 90 8.85 -11.90 0.66
N ALA A 91 9.02 -11.04 -0.36
CA ALA A 91 7.95 -10.24 -0.90
C ALA A 91 6.84 -11.12 -1.49
N TRP A 92 7.23 -12.13 -2.27
CA TRP A 92 6.31 -13.08 -2.89
C TRP A 92 5.54 -13.92 -1.87
N ARG A 93 6.24 -14.59 -0.94
CA ARG A 93 5.60 -15.38 0.12
C ARG A 93 4.64 -14.54 0.96
N SER A 94 5.05 -13.32 1.35
CA SER A 94 4.19 -12.39 2.08
C SER A 94 2.92 -12.00 1.31
N HIS A 95 2.99 -11.93 -0.02
CA HIS A 95 1.83 -11.68 -0.86
C HIS A 95 0.91 -12.90 -0.94
N GLU A 96 1.45 -14.10 -1.18
CA GLU A 96 0.68 -15.34 -1.29
C GLU A 96 0.02 -15.72 0.04
N ASP A 97 0.81 -15.85 1.11
CA ASP A 97 0.34 -16.23 2.44
C ASP A 97 -0.67 -15.21 3.01
N GLY A 98 -0.60 -13.97 2.54
CA GLY A 98 -1.45 -12.87 2.98
C GLY A 98 -2.77 -12.75 2.23
N ARG A 99 -3.11 -13.65 1.30
CA ARG A 99 -4.26 -13.45 0.38
C ARG A 99 -5.59 -13.19 1.08
N GLU A 100 -6.05 -14.12 1.91
CA GLU A 100 -7.35 -13.99 2.60
C GLU A 100 -7.39 -12.77 3.52
N SER A 101 -6.30 -12.54 4.27
CA SER A 101 -6.18 -11.39 5.18
C SER A 101 -6.17 -10.06 4.41
N ARG A 102 -5.56 -10.03 3.22
CA ARG A 102 -5.55 -8.88 2.32
C ARG A 102 -6.94 -8.59 1.79
N GLU A 103 -7.64 -9.59 1.25
CA GLU A 103 -9.00 -9.44 0.73
C GLU A 103 -9.94 -8.91 1.82
N ARG A 104 -9.86 -9.49 3.03
CA ARG A 104 -10.60 -9.00 4.20
C ARG A 104 -10.23 -7.56 4.59
N GLY A 105 -8.95 -7.24 4.69
CA GLY A 105 -8.48 -5.90 5.07
C GLY A 105 -8.93 -4.84 4.06
N ILE A 106 -8.87 -5.12 2.76
CA ILE A 106 -9.38 -4.23 1.71
C ILE A 106 -10.90 -4.08 1.83
N ALA A 107 -11.64 -5.18 2.00
CA ALA A 107 -13.09 -5.13 2.16
C ALA A 107 -13.50 -4.27 3.36
N LEU A 108 -12.84 -4.41 4.51
CA LEU A 108 -13.07 -3.60 5.70
C LEU A 108 -12.74 -2.12 5.46
N ALA A 109 -11.66 -1.82 4.75
CA ALA A 109 -11.27 -0.46 4.44
C ALA A 109 -12.26 0.23 3.50
N VAL A 110 -12.65 -0.45 2.41
CA VAL A 110 -13.53 0.11 1.36
C VAL A 110 -14.97 0.23 1.83
N SER A 111 -15.46 -0.69 2.66
CA SER A 111 -16.82 -0.60 3.23
C SER A 111 -16.95 0.48 4.30
N GLY A 112 -15.85 1.04 4.80
CA GLY A 112 -15.90 1.94 5.95
C GLY A 112 -16.30 1.23 7.25
N ALA A 113 -16.07 -0.09 7.36
CA ALA A 113 -16.53 -0.92 8.49
C ALA A 113 -16.12 -0.41 9.87
N THR A 114 -15.09 0.43 9.97
CA THR A 114 -14.71 1.10 11.22
C THR A 114 -15.81 2.01 11.80
N PHE A 115 -16.75 2.45 10.97
CA PHE A 115 -17.87 3.32 11.32
C PHE A 115 -19.13 2.53 11.71
N ASP A 116 -19.18 1.23 11.40
CA ASP A 116 -20.29 0.33 11.73
C ASP A 116 -20.15 -0.34 13.10
N ILE A 117 -19.06 -0.06 13.83
CA ILE A 117 -18.81 -0.65 15.14
C ILE A 117 -19.85 -0.09 16.16
N PRO A 118 -20.64 -0.97 16.82
CA PRO A 118 -21.61 -0.54 17.81
C PRO A 118 -21.00 0.36 18.88
N GLY A 119 -21.66 1.49 19.18
CA GLY A 119 -21.18 2.49 20.13
C GLY A 119 -20.45 3.70 19.51
N ARG A 120 -20.23 3.72 18.18
CA ARG A 120 -19.58 4.82 17.47
C ARG A 120 -20.52 5.73 16.67
N LEU A 121 -21.75 5.89 17.15
CA LEU A 121 -22.86 6.48 16.36
C LEU A 121 -22.74 7.99 16.06
N LYS A 122 -21.79 8.72 16.68
CA LYS A 122 -21.58 10.18 16.45
C LYS A 122 -20.10 10.55 16.54
N VAL A 123 -19.35 10.24 15.50
CA VAL A 123 -17.89 10.46 15.47
C VAL A 123 -17.62 11.90 15.05
N ARG A 124 -16.99 12.69 15.92
CA ARG A 124 -16.44 14.00 15.53
C ARG A 124 -15.09 13.81 14.84
N PRO A 125 -14.69 14.71 13.93
CA PRO A 125 -13.41 14.61 13.24
C PRO A 125 -12.20 14.45 14.17
N ALA A 126 -12.17 15.14 15.32
CA ALA A 126 -11.11 15.01 16.30
C ALA A 126 -10.90 13.56 16.81
N HIS A 127 -11.95 12.74 16.82
CA HIS A 127 -11.87 11.34 17.27
C HIS A 127 -11.31 10.40 16.20
N LEU A 128 -11.16 10.82 14.95
CA LEU A 128 -10.67 9.97 13.86
C LEU A 128 -9.20 9.56 14.05
N ALA A 129 -8.41 10.37 14.76
CA ALA A 129 -7.03 10.05 15.11
C ALA A 129 -6.93 8.83 16.03
N GLU A 130 -7.94 8.60 16.87
CA GLU A 130 -7.95 7.58 17.91
C GLU A 130 -8.96 6.47 17.61
N GLY A 131 -8.48 5.36 17.05
CA GLY A 131 -9.23 4.10 17.05
C GLY A 131 -10.08 3.80 15.81
N PHE A 132 -10.02 4.59 14.74
CA PHE A 132 -10.71 4.30 13.47
C PHE A 132 -9.85 3.56 12.44
N TRP A 133 -8.59 3.29 12.76
CA TRP A 133 -7.74 2.43 11.93
C TRP A 133 -7.76 1.00 12.47
N LEU A 134 -8.67 0.19 11.92
CA LEU A 134 -8.78 -1.23 12.25
C LEU A 134 -7.42 -1.92 12.10
N ARG A 135 -7.06 -2.78 13.07
CA ARG A 135 -5.81 -3.54 13.02
C ARG A 135 -5.68 -4.34 11.73
N ASP A 136 -6.76 -5.01 11.31
CA ASP A 136 -6.80 -5.77 10.05
C ASP A 136 -6.43 -4.89 8.85
N VAL A 137 -6.84 -3.62 8.83
CA VAL A 137 -6.52 -2.67 7.75
C VAL A 137 -5.06 -2.18 7.86
N SER A 138 -4.63 -1.82 9.07
CA SER A 138 -3.26 -1.37 9.35
C SER A 138 -2.20 -2.42 9.01
N ASP A 139 -2.45 -3.68 9.38
CA ASP A 139 -1.56 -4.81 9.09
C ASP A 139 -1.39 -4.99 7.57
N GLN A 140 -2.47 -4.79 6.79
CA GLN A 140 -2.38 -4.85 5.32
C GLN A 140 -1.67 -3.66 4.70
N HIS A 141 -1.82 -2.45 5.26
CA HIS A 141 -1.07 -1.28 4.82
C HIS A 141 0.44 -1.50 5.00
N HIS A 142 0.86 -1.94 6.19
CA HIS A 142 2.26 -2.22 6.48
C HIS A 142 2.82 -3.39 5.66
N ARG A 143 2.01 -4.44 5.43
CA ARG A 143 2.38 -5.55 4.57
C ARG A 143 2.59 -5.10 3.13
N ALA A 144 1.68 -4.30 2.58
CA ALA A 144 1.79 -3.77 1.22
C ALA A 144 3.03 -2.88 1.05
N ASP A 145 3.33 -2.00 2.01
CA ASP A 145 4.55 -1.19 2.02
C ASP A 145 5.82 -2.07 2.06
N THR A 146 5.81 -3.10 2.90
CA THR A 146 6.92 -4.07 2.99
C THR A 146 7.14 -4.80 1.66
N ILE A 147 6.08 -5.35 1.06
CA ILE A 147 6.16 -6.06 -0.23
C ILE A 147 6.76 -5.15 -1.29
N SER A 148 6.26 -3.91 -1.38
CA SER A 148 6.74 -2.92 -2.35
C SER A 148 8.22 -2.61 -2.17
N LYS A 149 8.68 -2.37 -0.94
CA LYS A 149 10.08 -2.06 -0.63
C LYS A 149 11.02 -3.23 -0.96
N LEU A 150 10.65 -4.45 -0.59
CA LEU A 150 11.45 -5.64 -0.84
C LEU A 150 11.53 -5.94 -2.36
N ALA A 151 10.40 -5.91 -3.07
CA ALA A 151 10.38 -6.13 -4.51
C ALA A 151 11.18 -5.04 -5.27
N ARG A 152 11.09 -3.78 -4.86
CA ARG A 152 11.90 -2.70 -5.43
C ARG A 152 13.39 -2.86 -5.14
N CYS A 153 13.76 -3.26 -3.93
CA CYS A 153 15.16 -3.54 -3.59
C CYS A 153 15.72 -4.68 -4.46
N SER A 154 14.94 -5.73 -4.64
CA SER A 154 15.27 -6.84 -5.53
C SER A 154 15.51 -6.40 -6.99
N LEU A 155 14.66 -5.51 -7.53
CA LEU A 155 14.83 -4.90 -8.85
C LEU A 155 16.07 -3.99 -8.93
N ALA A 156 16.29 -3.16 -7.90
CA ALA A 156 17.43 -2.24 -7.81
C ALA A 156 18.77 -2.97 -7.80
N LEU A 157 18.88 -4.03 -6.99
CA LEU A 157 20.07 -4.88 -6.94
C LEU A 157 20.29 -5.67 -8.23
N ARG A 158 19.31 -5.73 -9.13
CA ARG A 158 19.47 -6.30 -10.49
C ARG A 158 19.67 -5.24 -11.57
N GLY A 159 19.70 -3.96 -11.19
CA GLY A 159 19.81 -2.83 -12.13
C GLY A 159 18.55 -2.60 -12.97
N LEU A 160 17.37 -3.02 -12.50
CA LEU A 160 16.10 -2.99 -13.26
C LEU A 160 15.13 -1.90 -12.79
N GLU A 161 15.65 -0.79 -12.25
CA GLU A 161 14.83 0.33 -11.80
C GLU A 161 14.38 1.28 -12.91
N SER A 162 15.02 1.24 -14.09
CA SER A 162 14.68 2.07 -15.24
C SER A 162 13.95 1.28 -16.33
N ALA A 163 13.16 1.99 -17.14
CA ALA A 163 12.52 1.42 -18.32
C ALA A 163 13.56 0.90 -19.32
N ASP A 164 14.63 1.65 -19.55
CA ASP A 164 15.72 1.28 -20.46
C ASP A 164 16.39 -0.05 -20.04
N ALA A 165 16.60 -0.27 -18.74
CA ALA A 165 17.16 -1.52 -18.24
C ALA A 165 16.20 -2.70 -18.40
N ALA A 166 14.89 -2.47 -18.17
CA ALA A 166 13.85 -3.46 -18.41
C ALA A 166 13.74 -3.82 -19.91
N GLU A 167 13.86 -2.84 -20.80
CA GLU A 167 13.90 -3.03 -22.25
C GLU A 167 15.15 -3.82 -22.68
N ALA A 168 16.32 -3.45 -22.16
CA ALA A 168 17.57 -4.14 -22.44
C ALA A 168 17.53 -5.62 -22.00
N LEU A 169 16.99 -5.91 -20.81
CA LEU A 169 16.80 -7.29 -20.35
C LEU A 169 15.81 -8.04 -21.26
N GLN A 170 14.68 -7.42 -21.60
CA GLN A 170 13.69 -8.01 -22.49
C GLN A 170 14.27 -8.31 -23.88
N GLN A 171 15.09 -7.41 -24.42
CA GLN A 171 15.73 -7.59 -25.71
C GLN A 171 16.75 -8.73 -25.70
N ARG A 172 17.58 -8.82 -24.65
CA ARG A 172 18.52 -9.94 -24.46
C ARG A 172 17.78 -11.28 -24.41
N CYS A 173 16.71 -11.37 -23.63
CA CYS A 173 15.87 -12.57 -23.54
C CYS A 173 15.17 -12.94 -24.86
N ARG A 174 14.86 -11.95 -25.73
CA ARG A 174 14.26 -12.20 -27.06
C ARG A 174 15.27 -12.70 -28.07
N VAL A 175 16.43 -12.05 -28.14
CA VAL A 175 17.53 -12.42 -29.05
C VAL A 175 18.06 -13.80 -28.72
N ALA A 176 18.09 -14.13 -27.43
CA ALA A 176 18.67 -15.36 -26.94
C ALA A 176 17.68 -16.54 -26.86
N ARG A 177 16.54 -16.53 -27.56
CA ARG A 177 15.62 -17.70 -27.59
C ARG A 177 16.25 -19.02 -28.10
N SER A 178 17.46 -18.97 -28.63
CA SER A 178 18.30 -20.12 -28.99
C SER A 178 19.60 -20.26 -28.17
N SER A 179 19.92 -19.32 -27.26
CA SER A 179 21.19 -19.27 -26.49
C SER A 179 21.14 -18.43 -25.19
N ALA A 180 19.97 -18.17 -24.63
CA ALA A 180 19.81 -17.38 -23.41
C ALA A 180 20.50 -18.15 -22.29
N SER A 181 21.41 -17.47 -21.58
CA SER A 181 21.89 -18.01 -20.32
C SER A 181 20.67 -18.24 -19.42
N GLU A 182 20.60 -19.41 -18.78
CA GLU A 182 19.58 -19.74 -17.79
C GLU A 182 19.46 -18.63 -16.71
N GLU A 183 20.56 -17.93 -16.46
CA GLU A 183 20.63 -16.76 -15.57
C GLU A 183 19.80 -15.57 -16.06
N GLU A 184 19.79 -15.26 -17.36
CA GLU A 184 19.01 -14.16 -17.90
C GLU A 184 17.51 -14.48 -17.88
N ALA A 185 17.15 -15.73 -18.17
CA ALA A 185 15.77 -16.20 -18.06
C ALA A 185 15.26 -16.12 -16.62
N SER A 186 16.03 -16.64 -15.66
CA SER A 186 15.73 -16.56 -14.21
C SER A 186 15.63 -15.12 -13.70
N THR A 187 16.51 -14.24 -14.18
CA THR A 187 16.47 -12.81 -13.85
C THR A 187 15.18 -12.16 -14.37
N ALA A 188 14.77 -12.48 -15.61
CA ALA A 188 13.57 -11.94 -16.20
C ALA A 188 12.29 -12.44 -15.52
N GLU A 189 12.23 -13.72 -15.13
CA GLU A 189 11.12 -14.28 -14.35
C GLU A 189 11.00 -13.61 -12.98
N THR A 190 12.13 -13.42 -12.28
CA THR A 190 12.15 -12.71 -11.00
C THR A 190 11.71 -11.25 -11.16
N ALA A 191 12.17 -10.57 -12.21
CA ALA A 191 11.78 -9.19 -12.50
C ALA A 191 10.28 -9.06 -12.78
N VAL A 192 9.70 -9.98 -13.56
CA VAL A 192 8.25 -10.06 -13.81
C VAL A 192 7.49 -10.16 -12.49
N ARG A 193 7.88 -11.10 -11.63
CA ARG A 193 7.28 -11.29 -10.31
C ARG A 193 7.32 -10.02 -9.46
N ASP A 194 8.50 -9.40 -9.35
CA ASP A 194 8.67 -8.20 -8.53
C ASP A 194 7.88 -7.01 -9.08
N LEU A 195 7.81 -6.83 -10.40
CA LEU A 195 7.01 -5.76 -11.01
C LEU A 195 5.50 -5.95 -10.76
N LEU A 196 5.01 -7.20 -10.83
CA LEU A 196 3.63 -7.53 -10.45
C LEU A 196 3.37 -7.19 -8.97
N LEU A 197 4.27 -7.57 -8.07
CA LEU A 197 4.16 -7.27 -6.64
C LEU A 197 4.17 -5.76 -6.38
N VAL A 198 5.02 -5.00 -7.07
CA VAL A 198 5.09 -3.54 -6.96
C VAL A 198 3.78 -2.89 -7.39
N GLY A 199 3.23 -3.25 -8.56
CA GLY A 199 1.98 -2.66 -9.04
C GLY A 199 0.76 -3.05 -8.21
N ARG A 200 0.67 -4.31 -7.76
CA ARG A 200 -0.41 -4.78 -6.86
C ARG A 200 -0.36 -4.09 -5.50
N SER A 201 0.83 -4.03 -4.88
CA SER A 201 1.00 -3.44 -3.55
C SER A 201 0.69 -1.93 -3.51
N ALA A 202 0.90 -1.20 -4.61
CA ALA A 202 0.56 0.22 -4.69
C ALA A 202 -0.93 0.48 -4.42
N VAL A 203 -1.82 -0.31 -5.03
CA VAL A 203 -3.28 -0.18 -4.87
C VAL A 203 -3.72 -0.59 -3.47
N VAL A 204 -3.20 -1.73 -2.97
CA VAL A 204 -3.51 -2.22 -1.62
C VAL A 204 -3.09 -1.18 -0.58
N LYS A 205 -1.87 -0.63 -0.70
CA LYS A 205 -1.34 0.38 0.22
C LYS A 205 -2.22 1.63 0.25
N LEU A 206 -2.67 2.12 -0.91
CA LEU A 206 -3.60 3.25 -0.99
C LEU A 206 -4.93 2.90 -0.30
N GLN A 207 -5.58 1.81 -0.69
CA GLN A 207 -6.91 1.44 -0.17
C GLN A 207 -6.92 1.23 1.35
N THR A 208 -5.80 0.76 1.90
CA THR A 208 -5.63 0.51 3.34
C THR A 208 -4.94 1.66 4.09
N SER A 209 -4.58 2.75 3.39
CA SER A 209 -4.03 3.96 4.03
C SER A 209 -5.06 4.63 4.92
N ARG A 210 -4.60 5.37 5.94
CA ARG A 210 -5.53 6.10 6.82
C ARG A 210 -6.29 7.19 6.05
N SER A 211 -5.65 7.81 5.07
CA SER A 211 -6.29 8.82 4.21
C SER A 211 -7.49 8.25 3.44
N ALA A 212 -7.38 7.06 2.87
CA ALA A 212 -8.49 6.43 2.16
C ALA A 212 -9.48 5.75 3.12
N ALA A 213 -8.99 4.84 3.96
CA ALA A 213 -9.84 3.98 4.79
C ALA A 213 -10.59 4.74 5.89
N VAL A 214 -10.04 5.85 6.39
CA VAL A 214 -10.64 6.64 7.48
C VAL A 214 -11.20 7.96 6.96
N LEU A 215 -10.38 8.83 6.36
CA LEU A 215 -10.82 10.19 6.00
C LEU A 215 -11.81 10.18 4.83
N GLN A 216 -11.49 9.48 3.75
CA GLN A 216 -12.39 9.41 2.59
C GLN A 216 -13.69 8.68 2.96
N SER A 217 -13.61 7.61 3.75
CA SER A 217 -14.79 6.90 4.26
C SER A 217 -15.65 7.76 5.19
N PHE A 218 -15.03 8.59 6.06
CA PHE A 218 -15.75 9.54 6.90
C PHE A 218 -16.51 10.56 6.05
N VAL A 219 -15.84 11.21 5.08
CA VAL A 219 -16.48 12.18 4.19
C VAL A 219 -17.61 11.53 3.38
N ALA A 220 -17.40 10.32 2.86
CA ALA A 220 -18.43 9.59 2.12
C ALA A 220 -19.64 9.26 3.00
N ARG A 221 -19.42 8.87 4.26
CA ARG A 221 -20.49 8.59 5.22
C ARG A 221 -21.27 9.86 5.54
N GLU A 222 -20.62 10.94 5.95
CA GLU A 222 -21.29 12.21 6.26
C GLU A 222 -22.05 12.77 5.04
N PHE A 223 -21.51 12.57 3.84
CA PHE A 223 -22.19 12.97 2.60
C PHE A 223 -23.44 12.12 2.30
N ALA A 224 -23.41 10.82 2.63
CA ALA A 224 -24.51 9.89 2.39
C ALA A 224 -25.60 9.92 3.48
N GLU A 225 -25.20 10.08 4.75
CA GLU A 225 -26.07 10.14 5.93
C GLU A 225 -26.56 11.56 6.26
N GLY A 226 -26.06 12.57 5.53
CA GLY A 226 -26.44 13.97 5.70
C GLY A 226 -27.92 14.23 5.53
N SER A 227 -28.37 15.40 6.01
CA SER A 227 -29.76 15.84 5.87
C SER A 227 -30.25 15.80 4.42
N PRO A 228 -31.56 15.58 4.16
CA PRO A 228 -32.13 15.70 2.82
C PRO A 228 -31.75 17.06 2.22
N GLY A 229 -30.89 17.07 1.20
CA GLY A 229 -30.35 18.29 0.58
C GLY A 229 -28.83 18.43 0.62
N THR A 230 -28.09 17.64 1.41
CA THR A 230 -26.61 17.70 1.49
C THR A 230 -25.93 17.60 0.10
N VAL A 231 -26.46 16.75 -0.78
CA VAL A 231 -25.96 16.63 -2.17
C VAL A 231 -26.14 17.94 -2.96
N ALA A 232 -27.25 18.65 -2.77
CA ALA A 232 -27.52 19.92 -3.43
C ALA A 232 -26.69 21.06 -2.83
N SER A 233 -26.35 20.98 -1.54
CA SER A 233 -25.52 21.94 -0.83
C SER A 233 -24.02 21.81 -1.14
N CYS A 234 -23.55 20.62 -1.52
CA CYS A 234 -22.13 20.35 -1.78
C CYS A 234 -21.85 19.84 -3.23
N PRO A 235 -22.23 20.58 -4.30
CA PRO A 235 -22.09 20.10 -5.68
C PRO A 235 -20.62 19.96 -6.12
N ALA A 236 -19.72 20.78 -5.59
CA ALA A 236 -18.28 20.67 -5.85
C ALA A 236 -17.70 19.37 -5.25
N LEU A 237 -18.11 19.01 -4.03
CA LEU A 237 -17.73 17.75 -3.40
C LEU A 237 -18.23 16.53 -4.20
N LEU A 238 -19.49 16.56 -4.65
CA LEU A 238 -20.03 15.50 -5.51
C LEU A 238 -19.19 15.32 -6.78
N ASN A 239 -18.85 16.43 -7.44
CA ASN A 239 -18.02 16.40 -8.64
C ASN A 239 -16.61 15.84 -8.36
N LEU A 240 -16.01 16.16 -7.22
CA LEU A 240 -14.72 15.59 -6.81
C LEU A 240 -14.82 14.08 -6.55
N LEU A 241 -15.87 13.63 -5.85
CA LEU A 241 -16.10 12.21 -5.57
C LEU A 241 -16.31 11.41 -6.87
N LEU A 242 -17.13 11.93 -7.79
CA LEU A 242 -17.33 11.30 -9.10
C LEU A 242 -16.04 11.29 -9.92
N ARG A 243 -15.30 12.41 -9.95
CA ARG A 243 -14.03 12.52 -10.67
C ARG A 243 -12.99 11.56 -10.13
N ALA A 244 -12.90 11.41 -8.80
CA ALA A 244 -12.00 10.47 -8.16
C ALA A 244 -12.29 9.03 -8.61
N GLY A 245 -13.56 8.64 -8.66
CA GLY A 245 -13.96 7.31 -9.15
C GLY A 245 -13.58 7.07 -10.61
N HIS A 246 -13.87 8.03 -11.50
CA HIS A 246 -13.54 7.91 -12.93
C HIS A 246 -12.02 7.89 -13.15
N GLN A 247 -11.29 8.87 -12.60
CA GLN A 247 -9.85 8.97 -12.79
C GLN A 247 -9.11 7.74 -12.25
N PHE A 248 -9.54 7.21 -11.10
CA PHE A 248 -8.93 6.00 -10.55
C PHE A 248 -9.25 4.79 -11.42
N THR A 249 -10.50 4.64 -11.88
CA THR A 249 -10.88 3.55 -12.79
C THR A 249 -10.13 3.63 -14.11
N ASP A 250 -10.05 4.80 -14.72
CA ASP A 250 -9.34 5.03 -15.99
C ASP A 250 -7.83 4.76 -15.83
N SER A 251 -7.24 5.21 -14.72
CA SER A 251 -5.82 5.00 -14.44
C SER A 251 -5.48 3.54 -14.10
N LEU A 252 -6.46 2.76 -13.65
CA LEU A 252 -6.32 1.32 -13.36
C LEU A 252 -6.91 0.42 -14.46
N GLY A 253 -7.55 1.00 -15.49
CA GLY A 253 -8.42 0.32 -16.45
C GLY A 253 -7.71 -0.62 -17.41
N GLU A 254 -6.37 -0.62 -17.41
CA GLU A 254 -5.62 -1.71 -18.02
C GLU A 254 -5.81 -2.96 -17.16
N LEU A 255 -6.42 -4.00 -17.77
CA LEU A 255 -6.59 -5.31 -17.17
C LEU A 255 -5.30 -5.73 -16.49
N GLU A 256 -5.41 -6.16 -15.23
CA GLU A 256 -4.31 -6.77 -14.54
C GLU A 256 -3.73 -7.88 -15.43
N PRO A 257 -2.40 -7.90 -15.67
CA PRO A 257 -1.80 -8.94 -16.48
C PRO A 257 -2.27 -10.31 -15.96
N ALA A 258 -2.84 -11.14 -16.84
CA ALA A 258 -3.33 -12.47 -16.48
C ALA A 258 -2.22 -13.42 -15.98
N GLN A 259 -0.97 -12.97 -15.99
CA GLN A 259 0.20 -13.68 -15.53
C GLN A 259 0.08 -13.99 -14.03
N THR A 260 0.09 -15.28 -13.71
CA THR A 260 0.23 -15.73 -12.33
C THR A 260 1.67 -15.50 -11.88
N LEU A 261 1.88 -15.33 -10.57
CA LEU A 261 3.23 -15.15 -10.00
C LEU A 261 4.11 -16.41 -10.14
N GLN A 262 3.56 -17.50 -10.71
CA GLN A 262 4.18 -18.82 -10.81
C GLN A 262 4.37 -19.30 -12.27
N GLU A 263 3.75 -18.66 -13.27
CA GLU A 263 3.85 -19.14 -14.65
C GLU A 263 5.11 -18.62 -15.36
N PRO A 264 5.95 -19.51 -15.92
CA PRO A 264 7.08 -19.10 -16.75
C PRO A 264 6.55 -18.35 -17.97
N VAL A 265 6.98 -17.11 -18.13
CA VAL A 265 6.46 -16.23 -19.18
C VAL A 265 6.92 -16.74 -20.55
N ARG A 266 6.00 -16.92 -21.49
CA ARG A 266 6.34 -17.08 -22.91
C ARG A 266 6.91 -15.78 -23.49
N GLY A 267 8.20 -15.53 -23.24
CA GLY A 267 8.90 -14.29 -23.57
C GLY A 267 8.62 -13.21 -22.54
N PRO A 268 9.63 -12.70 -21.83
CA PRO A 268 9.38 -11.88 -20.66
C PRO A 268 8.84 -10.50 -21.07
N ALA A 269 7.68 -10.12 -20.53
CA ALA A 269 7.03 -8.84 -20.77
C ALA A 269 7.54 -7.76 -19.78
N VAL A 270 8.86 -7.73 -19.52
CA VAL A 270 9.47 -6.94 -18.43
C VAL A 270 9.17 -5.46 -18.59
N LEU A 271 9.36 -4.89 -19.79
CA LEU A 271 9.13 -3.46 -20.03
C LEU A 271 7.65 -3.11 -19.86
N ALA A 272 6.75 -3.92 -20.41
CA ALA A 272 5.31 -3.68 -20.30
C ALA A 272 4.85 -3.71 -18.83
N LEU A 273 5.32 -4.69 -18.05
CA LEU A 273 5.03 -4.79 -16.62
C LEU A 273 5.64 -3.63 -15.83
N ARG A 274 6.81 -3.14 -16.24
CA ARG A 274 7.43 -1.97 -15.60
C ARG A 274 6.56 -0.73 -15.77
N LEU A 275 6.15 -0.45 -16.99
CA LEU A 275 5.25 0.67 -17.29
C LEU A 275 3.91 0.51 -16.58
N TRP A 276 3.37 -0.70 -16.51
CA TRP A 276 2.16 -1.00 -15.76
C TRP A 276 2.31 -0.72 -14.25
N ALA A 277 3.41 -1.17 -13.64
CA ALA A 277 3.68 -0.94 -12.22
C ALA A 277 3.84 0.55 -11.91
N ASP A 278 4.60 1.29 -12.74
CA ASP A 278 4.80 2.74 -12.62
C ASP A 278 3.47 3.50 -12.75
N ARG A 279 2.60 3.10 -13.69
CA ARG A 279 1.27 3.70 -13.86
C ARG A 279 0.39 3.51 -12.62
N ARG A 280 0.39 2.32 -11.99
CA ARG A 280 -0.39 2.09 -10.77
C ARG A 280 0.14 2.88 -9.57
N GLN A 281 1.46 3.02 -9.45
CA GLN A 281 2.04 3.91 -8.45
C GLN A 281 1.62 5.36 -8.66
N LEU A 282 1.67 5.83 -9.91
CA LEU A 282 1.23 7.18 -10.28
C LEU A 282 -0.27 7.38 -10.02
N ALA A 283 -1.10 6.38 -10.35
CA ALA A 283 -2.53 6.40 -10.07
C ALA A 283 -2.80 6.52 -8.56
N ALA A 284 -2.08 5.73 -7.75
CA ALA A 284 -2.21 5.79 -6.30
C ALA A 284 -1.78 7.15 -5.73
N ALA A 285 -0.68 7.72 -6.24
CA ALA A 285 -0.21 9.04 -5.87
C ALA A 285 -1.20 10.15 -6.23
N ARG A 286 -1.76 10.12 -7.45
CA ARG A 286 -2.80 11.07 -7.90
C ARG A 286 -4.06 10.97 -7.05
N GLN A 287 -4.52 9.75 -6.76
CA GLN A 287 -5.69 9.55 -5.90
C GLN A 287 -5.47 10.11 -4.50
N MET A 288 -4.26 10.04 -3.95
CA MET A 288 -3.92 10.67 -2.67
C MET A 288 -4.07 12.20 -2.72
N THR A 289 -3.67 12.83 -3.83
CA THR A 289 -3.93 14.25 -4.07
C THR A 289 -5.43 14.55 -4.13
N THR A 290 -6.20 13.75 -4.88
CA THR A 290 -7.66 13.92 -4.95
C THR A 290 -8.35 13.74 -3.60
N ILE A 291 -7.88 12.82 -2.75
CA ILE A 291 -8.37 12.67 -1.37
C ILE A 291 -8.15 13.97 -0.58
N SER A 292 -7.01 14.65 -0.73
CA SER A 292 -6.77 15.93 -0.05
C SER A 292 -7.73 17.03 -0.51
N GLU A 293 -8.10 17.05 -1.80
CA GLU A 293 -9.09 17.97 -2.36
C GLU A 293 -10.49 17.66 -1.83
N ILE A 294 -10.88 16.38 -1.81
CA ILE A 294 -12.16 15.92 -1.24
C ILE A 294 -12.29 16.34 0.23
N ILE A 295 -11.26 16.11 1.04
CA ILE A 295 -11.27 16.49 2.46
C ILE A 295 -11.40 18.00 2.61
N SER A 296 -10.63 18.76 1.84
CA SER A 296 -10.64 20.23 1.92
C SER A 296 -12.01 20.79 1.52
N GLU A 297 -12.60 20.25 0.45
CA GLU A 297 -13.93 20.62 0.00
C GLU A 297 -15.01 20.21 1.01
N ALA A 298 -14.89 19.05 1.64
CA ALA A 298 -15.79 18.65 2.72
C ALA A 298 -15.72 19.61 3.92
N CYS A 299 -14.54 20.13 4.25
CA CYS A 299 -14.38 21.07 5.36
C CYS A 299 -14.98 22.45 5.06
N SER A 300 -14.79 22.99 3.84
CA SER A 300 -15.26 24.34 3.49
C SER A 300 -16.60 24.39 2.77
N GLY A 301 -17.08 23.27 2.22
CA GLY A 301 -18.23 23.19 1.32
C GLY A 301 -19.57 22.95 2.02
N GLY A 302 -19.65 23.16 3.33
CA GLY A 302 -20.89 23.04 4.10
C GLY A 302 -21.32 21.61 4.44
N LEU A 303 -20.45 20.61 4.23
CA LEU A 303 -20.72 19.24 4.70
C LEU A 303 -20.72 19.18 6.23
N LEU A 304 -19.77 19.87 6.86
CA LEU A 304 -19.67 19.99 8.31
C LEU A 304 -20.32 21.30 8.76
N PRO A 305 -21.31 21.27 9.67
CA PRO A 305 -22.03 22.47 10.09
C PRO A 305 -21.22 23.38 11.03
N ASP A 306 -20.27 22.82 11.78
CA ASP A 306 -19.39 23.56 12.69
C ASP A 306 -18.02 23.79 12.02
N PRO A 307 -17.57 25.05 11.80
CA PRO A 307 -16.25 25.35 11.27
C PRO A 307 -15.10 24.71 12.08
N LYS A 308 -15.30 24.50 13.39
CA LYS A 308 -14.34 23.81 14.25
C LYS A 308 -14.17 22.35 13.85
N ASP A 309 -15.25 21.65 13.49
CA ASP A 309 -15.17 20.27 13.00
C ASP A 309 -14.38 20.21 11.68
N GLY A 310 -14.52 21.22 10.81
CA GLY A 310 -13.70 21.36 9.62
C GLY A 310 -12.21 21.51 9.93
N LEU A 311 -11.85 22.37 10.89
CA LEU A 311 -10.47 22.54 11.33
C LEU A 311 -9.90 21.27 11.98
N ASP A 312 -10.69 20.57 12.79
CA ASP A 312 -10.31 19.31 13.42
C ASP A 312 -10.07 18.22 12.36
N LEU A 313 -10.91 18.15 11.32
CA LEU A 313 -10.72 17.22 10.20
C LEU A 313 -9.43 17.51 9.43
N LEU A 314 -9.13 18.78 9.16
CA LEU A 314 -7.88 19.18 8.51
C LEU A 314 -6.66 18.80 9.35
N ASN A 315 -6.69 18.99 10.67
CA ASN A 315 -5.59 18.60 11.57
C ASN A 315 -5.32 17.08 11.55
N VAL A 316 -6.38 16.26 11.57
CA VAL A 316 -6.23 14.80 11.43
C VAL A 316 -5.70 14.45 10.05
N ALA A 317 -6.18 15.11 9.00
CA ALA A 317 -5.71 14.89 7.64
C ALA A 317 -4.22 15.20 7.48
N GLU A 318 -3.74 16.32 8.03
CA GLU A 318 -2.31 16.64 8.04
C GLU A 318 -1.48 15.52 8.69
N THR A 319 -1.92 15.02 9.84
CA THR A 319 -1.25 13.94 10.57
C THR A 319 -1.16 12.65 9.73
N PHE A 320 -2.25 12.27 9.06
CA PHE A 320 -2.27 11.06 8.23
C PHE A 320 -1.42 11.21 6.98
N PHE A 321 -1.46 12.37 6.31
CA PHE A 321 -0.63 12.64 5.13
C PHE A 321 0.86 12.73 5.48
N GLN A 322 1.23 13.21 6.67
CA GLN A 322 2.61 13.18 7.15
C GLN A 322 3.13 11.75 7.37
N GLY A 323 2.26 10.82 7.77
CA GLY A 323 2.64 9.41 7.95
C GLY A 323 2.67 8.61 6.66
N ASP A 324 1.64 8.75 5.81
CA ASP A 324 1.34 7.75 4.79
C ASP A 324 1.67 8.22 3.36
N CYS A 325 1.77 9.54 3.14
CA CYS A 325 1.88 10.12 1.80
C CYS A 325 3.34 10.36 1.39
N PRO A 326 3.75 10.05 0.13
CA PRO A 326 5.08 10.37 -0.37
C PRO A 326 5.33 11.89 -0.35
N LEU A 327 6.61 12.29 -0.29
CA LEU A 327 7.00 13.67 0.02
C LEU A 327 6.41 14.72 -0.93
N LYS A 328 6.33 14.42 -2.24
CA LYS A 328 5.86 15.34 -3.26
C LYS A 328 4.36 15.62 -3.08
N GLU A 329 3.56 14.56 -3.03
CA GLU A 329 2.11 14.62 -2.86
C GLU A 329 1.74 15.18 -1.48
N ARG A 330 2.54 14.86 -0.44
CA ARG A 330 2.40 15.43 0.90
C ARG A 330 2.52 16.95 0.90
N ARG A 331 3.54 17.51 0.25
CA ARG A 331 3.72 18.97 0.17
C ARG A 331 2.54 19.66 -0.50
N GLN A 332 2.02 19.05 -1.57
CA GLN A 332 0.84 19.55 -2.26
C GLN A 332 -0.39 19.51 -1.33
N ALA A 333 -0.68 18.36 -0.72
CA ALA A 333 -1.82 18.20 0.19
C ALA A 333 -1.78 19.18 1.37
N LEU A 334 -0.63 19.31 2.04
CA LEU A 334 -0.46 20.25 3.17
C LEU A 334 -0.68 21.71 2.75
N SER A 335 -0.30 22.08 1.52
CA SER A 335 -0.59 23.41 0.99
C SER A 335 -2.10 23.64 0.83
N VAL A 336 -2.84 22.64 0.33
CA VAL A 336 -4.31 22.71 0.19
C VAL A 336 -4.99 22.80 1.57
N PHE A 337 -4.54 21.99 2.54
CA PHE A 337 -5.09 22.01 3.90
C PHE A 337 -4.89 23.36 4.57
N ARG A 338 -3.69 23.94 4.51
CA ARG A 338 -3.39 25.26 5.10
C ARG A 338 -4.27 26.37 4.52
N ARG A 339 -4.37 26.46 3.20
CA ARG A 339 -5.24 27.44 2.53
C ARG A 339 -6.71 27.27 2.91
N THR A 340 -7.14 26.04 3.14
CA THR A 340 -8.52 25.76 3.55
C THR A 340 -8.76 26.13 5.01
N ALA A 341 -7.79 25.85 5.89
CA ALA A 341 -7.84 26.25 7.29
C ALA A 341 -7.85 27.78 7.45
N GLU A 342 -7.08 28.51 6.64
CA GLU A 342 -7.12 29.98 6.61
C GLU A 342 -8.52 30.50 6.26
N ARG A 343 -9.11 30.02 5.17
CA ARG A 343 -10.48 30.39 4.76
C ARG A 343 -11.53 30.11 5.83
N LEU A 344 -11.44 28.96 6.52
CA LEU A 344 -12.38 28.61 7.59
C LEU A 344 -12.27 29.55 8.80
N ARG A 345 -11.05 30.01 9.14
CA ARG A 345 -10.84 30.97 10.23
C ARG A 345 -11.33 32.38 9.90
N GLU A 346 -11.40 32.73 8.62
CA GLU A 346 -11.95 34.03 8.18
C GLU A 346 -13.49 34.04 8.20
N GLN A 347 -14.13 32.87 8.15
CA GLN A 347 -15.59 32.72 8.08
C GLN A 347 -16.28 32.54 9.44
N GLY A 348 -15.53 32.14 10.48
CA GLY A 348 -16.04 31.90 11.84
C GLY A 348 -15.59 32.98 12.82
#